data_AF-A0A953IRU9-F1
#
_entry.id   AF-A0A953IRU9-F1
#
_cell.length_a   1.000
_cell.length_b   1.000
_cell.length_c   1.000
_cell.angle_alpha   90.00
_cell.angle_beta   90.00
_cell.angle_gamma   90.00
#
_symmetry.space_group_name_H-M   'P 1'
#
loop_
_entity.id
_entity.type
_entity.pdbx_description
1 polymer ?
#
loop_
_entity_poly.entity_id
_entity_poly.type
_entity_poly.pdbx_seq_one_letter_code
_entity_poly.pdbx_strand_id
1 'polypeptide(L)'
;MPGLNVASLWWDSMSLDINTLFLVTIYVEAMLGLLLLFAWVQNAGIMAVAWWGSAHLLRAASVVLFGMYGSVSDLISIDLANAVLFTAFAVTWTGARVFDGRSPSPLGLFAGAALWLLICRMPLITESIDARVLISSGIITSYTWLTAYEFWRGRSEPLVSRWPAIFMLFAHGALFLLRTPLSTVLPWSVNSQVFESVWMTVLSFEALLFTIAIAFILLAMAKERTELRHKTAALVDS
;
A
#
# COMPACT_ATOMS: atom_id res chain seq x y z
N MET A 1 12.21 -16.71 -46.77
CA MET A 1 12.46 -15.68 -45.74
C MET A 1 11.42 -15.87 -44.66
N PRO A 2 11.80 -16.24 -43.42
CA PRO A 2 10.82 -16.42 -42.34
C PRO A 2 10.33 -15.05 -41.89
N GLY A 3 9.01 -14.91 -41.75
CA GLY A 3 8.36 -13.67 -41.34
C GLY A 3 8.80 -13.27 -39.93
N LEU A 4 9.40 -12.09 -39.81
CA LEU A 4 9.60 -11.43 -38.53
C LEU A 4 8.24 -11.31 -37.85
N ASN A 5 8.06 -12.02 -36.74
CA ASN A 5 6.84 -11.95 -35.96
C ASN A 5 6.82 -10.59 -35.28
N VAL A 6 6.19 -9.62 -35.93
CA VAL A 6 6.07 -8.24 -35.43
C VAL A 6 5.50 -8.26 -34.02
N ALA A 7 4.60 -9.17 -33.66
CA ALA A 7 4.12 -9.28 -32.28
C ALA A 7 5.22 -9.55 -31.24
N SER A 8 6.21 -10.42 -31.52
CA SER A 8 7.29 -10.70 -30.55
C SER A 8 8.19 -9.49 -30.32
N LEU A 9 8.46 -8.72 -31.37
CA LEU A 9 9.21 -7.46 -31.27
C LEU A 9 8.52 -6.44 -30.36
N TRP A 10 7.18 -6.44 -30.28
CA TRP A 10 6.42 -5.48 -29.45
C TRP A 10 6.40 -5.94 -27.99
N TRP A 11 6.30 -7.24 -27.73
CA TRP A 11 6.42 -7.78 -26.37
C TRP A 11 7.84 -7.60 -25.80
N ASP A 12 8.87 -7.78 -26.62
CA ASP A 12 10.27 -7.57 -26.23
C ASP A 12 10.60 -6.08 -25.99
N SER A 13 9.87 -5.15 -26.64
CA SER A 13 10.03 -3.70 -26.47
C SER A 13 9.07 -3.06 -25.46
N MET A 14 8.13 -3.82 -24.89
CA MET A 14 7.23 -3.42 -23.81
C MET A 14 7.62 -4.01 -22.46
N SER A 15 8.91 -4.24 -22.21
CA SER A 15 9.37 -4.54 -20.84
C SER A 15 9.25 -3.26 -20.00
N LEU A 16 8.32 -3.23 -19.05
CA LEU A 16 8.22 -2.13 -18.09
C LEU A 16 9.51 -2.08 -17.25
N ASP A 17 10.29 -1.02 -17.44
CA ASP A 17 11.48 -0.77 -16.64
C ASP A 17 11.10 -0.45 -15.19
N ILE A 18 11.72 -1.17 -14.25
CA ILE A 18 11.36 -1.09 -12.84
C ILE A 18 11.68 0.27 -12.22
N ASN A 19 12.77 0.92 -12.66
CA ASN A 19 13.13 2.25 -12.16
C ASN A 19 12.07 3.27 -12.56
N THR A 20 11.55 3.14 -13.78
CA THR A 20 10.43 3.95 -14.28
C THR A 20 9.17 3.72 -13.44
N LEU A 21 8.84 2.47 -13.11
CA LEU A 21 7.70 2.16 -12.22
C LEU A 21 7.86 2.76 -10.82
N PHE A 22 9.06 2.70 -10.23
CA PHE A 22 9.33 3.31 -8.93
C PHE A 22 9.17 4.84 -9.00
N LEU A 23 9.71 5.48 -10.03
CA LEU A 23 9.60 6.91 -10.23
C LEU A 23 8.13 7.36 -10.39
N VAL A 24 7.36 6.66 -11.22
CA VAL A 24 5.93 6.91 -11.39
C VAL A 24 5.18 6.70 -10.07
N THR A 25 5.53 5.65 -9.32
CA THR A 25 4.92 5.38 -8.00
C THR A 25 5.16 6.52 -7.03
N ILE A 26 6.38 7.07 -6.96
CA ILE A 26 6.69 8.23 -6.10
C ILE A 26 5.80 9.42 -6.46
N TYR A 27 5.69 9.77 -7.74
CA TYR A 27 4.88 10.91 -8.18
C TYR A 27 3.39 10.70 -7.93
N VAL A 28 2.87 9.49 -8.20
CA VAL A 28 1.46 9.15 -7.97
C VAL A 28 1.13 9.19 -6.48
N GLU A 29 1.96 8.58 -5.63
CA GLU A 29 1.80 8.61 -4.18
C GLU A 29 1.84 10.06 -3.63
N ALA A 30 2.81 10.86 -4.07
CA ALA A 30 2.90 12.26 -3.68
C ALA A 30 1.65 13.07 -4.11
N MET A 31 1.22 12.90 -5.37
CA MET A 31 0.06 13.58 -5.92
C MET A 31 -1.23 13.18 -5.19
N LEU A 32 -1.48 11.89 -5.00
CA LEU A 32 -2.67 11.39 -4.29
C LEU A 32 -2.68 11.87 -2.83
N GLY A 33 -1.53 11.84 -2.16
CA GLY A 33 -1.39 12.35 -0.80
C GLY A 33 -1.73 13.83 -0.68
N LEU A 34 -1.16 14.67 -1.55
CA LEU A 34 -1.45 16.10 -1.59
C LEU A 34 -2.91 16.40 -1.96
N LEU A 35 -3.49 15.68 -2.93
CA LEU A 35 -4.89 15.86 -3.34
C LEU A 35 -5.88 15.47 -2.22
N LEU A 36 -5.60 14.38 -1.49
CA LEU A 36 -6.41 13.99 -0.33
C LEU A 36 -6.31 15.02 0.79
N LEU A 37 -5.10 15.50 1.11
CA LEU A 37 -4.92 16.56 2.11
C LEU A 37 -5.61 17.87 1.69
N PHE A 38 -5.55 18.23 0.40
CA PHE A 38 -6.25 19.38 -0.14
C PHE A 38 -7.77 19.21 -0.04
N ALA A 39 -8.31 18.03 -0.39
CA ALA A 39 -9.73 17.72 -0.24
C ALA A 39 -10.17 17.79 1.25
N TRP A 40 -9.31 17.36 2.17
CA TRP A 40 -9.55 17.50 3.61
C TRP A 40 -9.56 18.97 4.05
N VAL A 41 -8.62 19.80 3.59
CA VAL A 41 -8.61 21.24 3.92
C VAL A 41 -9.90 21.94 3.44
N GLN A 42 -10.44 21.53 2.29
CA GLN A 42 -11.72 22.07 1.79
C GLN A 42 -12.93 21.62 2.62
N ASN A 43 -12.89 20.42 3.21
CA ASN A 43 -13.96 19.89 4.02
C ASN A 43 -13.41 19.06 5.18
N ALA A 44 -13.02 19.74 6.26
CA ALA A 44 -12.34 19.14 7.42
C ALA A 44 -13.25 18.27 8.30
N GLY A 45 -14.51 18.03 7.89
CA GLY A 45 -15.50 17.25 8.63
C GLY A 45 -15.17 15.75 8.77
N ILE A 46 -14.22 15.23 7.98
CA ILE A 46 -13.79 13.83 8.03
C ILE A 46 -12.26 13.77 8.15
N MET A 47 -11.78 13.72 9.39
CA MET A 47 -10.34 13.67 9.72
C MET A 47 -9.62 12.46 9.11
N ALA A 48 -10.34 11.36 8.81
CA ALA A 48 -9.76 10.17 8.17
C ALA A 48 -9.06 10.48 6.83
N VAL A 49 -9.57 11.47 6.07
CA VAL A 49 -8.97 11.86 4.79
C VAL A 49 -7.56 12.44 4.99
N ALA A 50 -7.33 13.17 6.10
CA ALA A 50 -6.00 13.66 6.45
C ALA A 50 -5.02 12.50 6.71
N TRP A 51 -5.45 11.51 7.49
CA TRP A 51 -4.66 10.30 7.77
C TRP A 51 -4.29 9.57 6.48
N TRP A 52 -5.25 9.32 5.59
CA TRP A 52 -4.99 8.63 4.33
C TRP A 52 -4.07 9.43 3.41
N GLY A 53 -4.26 10.75 3.31
CA GLY A 53 -3.36 11.63 2.55
C GLY A 53 -1.92 11.60 3.09
N SER A 54 -1.73 11.67 4.42
CA SER A 54 -0.42 11.53 5.04
C SER A 54 0.20 10.14 4.81
N ALA A 55 -0.60 9.07 4.78
CA ALA A 55 -0.11 7.73 4.49
C ALA A 55 0.46 7.60 3.07
N HIS A 56 -0.14 8.27 2.08
CA HIS A 56 0.39 8.32 0.72
C HIS A 56 1.74 9.05 0.66
N LEU A 57 1.87 10.19 1.37
CA LEU A 57 3.15 10.90 1.43
C LEU A 57 4.26 10.09 2.12
N LEU A 58 3.93 9.35 3.18
CA LEU A 58 4.88 8.44 3.83
C LEU A 58 5.29 7.29 2.90
N ARG A 59 4.36 6.74 2.11
CA ARG A 59 4.70 5.75 1.07
C ARG A 59 5.63 6.32 0.02
N ALA A 60 5.36 7.52 -0.50
CA ALA A 60 6.26 8.20 -1.43
C ALA A 60 7.68 8.35 -0.84
N ALA A 61 7.78 8.81 0.41
CA ALA A 61 9.07 8.96 1.09
C ALA A 61 9.81 7.62 1.26
N SER A 62 9.09 6.54 1.59
CA SER A 62 9.65 5.20 1.67
C SER A 62 10.22 4.72 0.32
N VAL A 63 9.48 4.91 -0.78
CA VAL A 63 9.94 4.50 -2.13
C VAL A 63 11.16 5.30 -2.57
N VAL A 64 11.24 6.59 -2.23
CA VAL A 64 12.45 7.40 -2.45
C VAL A 64 13.65 6.81 -1.71
N LEU A 65 13.48 6.43 -0.44
CA LEU A 65 14.57 5.82 0.34
C LEU A 65 15.03 4.49 -0.28
N PHE A 66 14.10 3.64 -0.74
CA PHE A 66 14.46 2.41 -1.48
C PHE A 66 15.24 2.72 -2.77
N GLY A 67 14.86 3.78 -3.49
CA GLY A 67 15.57 4.23 -4.69
C GLY A 67 17.01 4.71 -4.44
N MET A 68 17.38 4.97 -3.19
CA MET A 68 18.76 5.34 -2.80
C MET A 68 19.64 4.11 -2.51
N TYR A 69 19.11 2.88 -2.69
CA TYR A 69 19.87 1.64 -2.54
C TYR A 69 21.16 1.65 -3.38
N GLY A 70 22.26 1.19 -2.78
CA GLY A 70 23.60 1.24 -3.38
C GLY A 70 24.29 2.61 -3.36
N SER A 71 23.57 3.70 -3.05
CA SER A 71 24.15 5.06 -2.92
C SER A 71 24.32 5.52 -1.47
N VAL A 72 23.48 5.02 -0.55
CA VAL A 72 23.57 5.26 0.90
C VAL A 72 23.58 3.95 1.67
N SER A 73 23.83 4.01 2.98
CA SER A 73 23.88 2.81 3.83
C SER A 73 22.55 2.04 3.86
N ASP A 74 22.64 0.72 4.04
CA ASP A 74 21.48 -0.17 4.13
C ASP A 74 20.54 0.19 5.29
N LEU A 75 21.06 0.80 6.36
CA LEU A 75 20.25 1.35 7.46
C LEU A 75 19.25 2.40 6.94
N ILE A 76 19.62 3.20 5.95
CA ILE A 76 18.78 4.26 5.39
C ILE A 76 17.93 3.71 4.24
N SER A 77 18.57 3.06 3.26
CA SER A 77 17.90 2.63 2.03
C SER A 77 17.01 1.40 2.20
N ILE A 78 17.21 0.61 3.26
CA ILE A 78 16.41 -0.60 3.52
C ILE A 78 15.68 -0.52 4.85
N ASP A 79 16.39 -0.32 5.96
CA ASP A 79 15.77 -0.46 7.28
C ASP A 79 14.82 0.71 7.59
N LEU A 80 15.29 1.94 7.39
CA LEU A 80 14.46 3.14 7.53
C LEU A 80 13.35 3.17 6.47
N ALA A 81 13.65 2.80 5.22
CA ALA A 81 12.66 2.72 4.14
C ALA A 81 11.48 1.81 4.52
N ASN A 82 11.76 0.60 5.02
CA ASN A 82 10.73 -0.33 5.50
C ASN A 82 10.00 0.19 6.75
N ALA A 83 10.70 0.79 7.71
CA ALA A 83 10.08 1.36 8.90
C ALA A 83 9.07 2.47 8.54
N VAL A 84 9.43 3.35 7.59
CA VAL A 84 8.54 4.38 7.05
C VAL A 84 7.36 3.75 6.30
N LEU A 85 7.61 2.70 5.51
CA LEU A 85 6.56 1.97 4.78
C LEU A 85 5.51 1.38 5.73
N PHE A 86 5.96 0.67 6.77
CA PHE A 86 5.05 0.03 7.73
C PHE A 86 4.28 1.06 8.53
N THR A 87 4.92 2.18 8.87
CA THR A 87 4.23 3.31 9.50
C THR A 87 3.15 3.86 8.57
N ALA A 88 3.40 3.97 7.26
CA ALA A 88 2.40 4.42 6.30
C ALA A 88 1.15 3.50 6.23
N PHE A 89 1.35 2.18 6.26
CA PHE A 89 0.24 1.22 6.36
C PHE A 89 -0.50 1.33 7.71
N ALA A 90 0.23 1.54 8.81
CA ALA A 90 -0.36 1.76 10.13
C ALA A 90 -1.17 3.07 10.21
N VAL A 91 -0.70 4.13 9.55
CA VAL A 91 -1.42 5.42 9.37
C VAL A 91 -2.70 5.18 8.54
N THR A 92 -2.65 4.33 7.51
CA THR A 92 -3.83 3.97 6.70
C THR A 92 -4.90 3.27 7.56
N TRP A 93 -4.49 2.27 8.35
CA TRP A 93 -5.37 1.60 9.30
C TRP A 93 -5.92 2.56 10.37
N THR A 94 -5.07 3.46 10.87
CA THR A 94 -5.50 4.51 11.82
C THR A 94 -6.55 5.42 11.21
N GLY A 95 -6.40 5.80 9.94
CA GLY A 95 -7.42 6.53 9.18
C GLY A 95 -8.75 5.79 9.13
N ALA A 96 -8.76 4.47 8.89
CA ALA A 96 -9.98 3.66 8.92
C ALA A 96 -10.63 3.60 10.31
N ARG A 97 -9.82 3.52 11.38
CA ARG A 97 -10.33 3.62 12.77
C ARG A 97 -10.99 4.97 13.04
N VAL A 98 -10.29 6.05 12.72
CA VAL A 98 -10.76 7.43 12.90
C VAL A 98 -12.01 7.69 12.07
N PHE A 99 -12.09 7.10 10.87
CA PHE A 99 -13.30 7.12 10.05
C PHE A 99 -14.47 6.59 10.88
N ASP A 100 -14.40 5.39 11.44
CA ASP A 100 -15.51 4.84 12.24
C ASP A 100 -15.56 5.33 13.70
N GLY A 101 -15.01 6.53 13.98
CA GLY A 101 -15.11 7.22 15.27
C GLY A 101 -14.25 6.62 16.39
N ARG A 102 -13.34 5.70 16.06
CA ARG A 102 -12.43 5.07 17.02
C ARG A 102 -11.19 5.94 17.21
N SER A 103 -10.63 5.93 18.42
CA SER A 103 -9.39 6.66 18.70
C SER A 103 -8.19 6.07 17.95
N PRO A 104 -7.22 6.91 17.54
CA PRO A 104 -5.90 6.46 17.12
C PRO A 104 -5.25 5.61 18.20
N SER A 105 -4.53 4.56 17.79
CA SER A 105 -3.74 3.73 18.72
C SER A 105 -2.25 4.00 18.49
N PRO A 106 -1.57 4.76 19.39
CA PRO A 106 -0.14 5.03 19.24
C PRO A 106 0.70 3.75 19.19
N LEU A 107 0.34 2.75 19.99
CA LEU A 107 1.01 1.46 19.98
C LEU A 107 0.89 0.78 18.61
N GLY A 108 -0.32 0.70 18.06
CA GLY A 108 -0.53 0.10 16.76
C GLY A 108 0.05 0.91 15.60
N LEU A 109 0.25 2.22 15.77
CA LEU A 109 0.88 3.10 14.77
C LEU A 109 2.36 2.76 14.54
N PHE A 110 3.08 2.44 15.61
CA PHE A 110 4.52 2.15 15.55
C PHE A 110 4.88 0.68 15.69
N ALA A 111 3.91 -0.21 15.97
CA ALA A 111 4.16 -1.63 16.22
C ALA A 111 4.93 -2.32 15.08
N GLY A 112 4.51 -2.17 13.82
CA GLY A 112 5.20 -2.80 12.69
C GLY A 112 6.62 -2.26 12.45
N ALA A 113 6.80 -0.94 12.55
CA ALA A 113 8.12 -0.31 12.40
C ALA A 113 9.06 -0.73 13.54
N ALA A 114 8.58 -0.76 14.78
CA ALA A 114 9.36 -1.21 15.93
C ALA A 114 9.71 -2.70 15.81
N LEU A 115 8.74 -3.55 15.43
CA LEU A 115 8.96 -4.98 15.21
C LEU A 115 10.05 -5.20 14.17
N TRP A 116 9.98 -4.49 13.03
CA TRP A 116 11.00 -4.57 11.98
C TRP A 116 12.39 -4.17 12.48
N LEU A 117 12.51 -2.99 13.11
CA LEU A 117 13.80 -2.48 13.56
C LEU A 117 14.42 -3.34 14.64
N LEU A 118 13.62 -3.98 15.50
CA LEU A 118 14.09 -4.94 16.50
C LEU A 118 14.58 -6.23 15.85
N ILE A 119 13.80 -6.76 14.91
CA ILE A 119 14.11 -8.00 14.20
C ILE A 119 15.38 -7.85 13.33
N CYS A 120 15.57 -6.71 12.67
CA CYS A 120 16.78 -6.44 11.87
C CYS A 120 18.08 -6.43 12.68
N ARG A 121 18.02 -6.46 14.02
CA ARG A 121 19.19 -6.62 14.90
C ARG A 121 19.54 -8.09 15.18
N MET A 122 18.70 -9.04 14.77
CA MET A 122 18.95 -10.46 14.97
C MET A 122 19.75 -11.02 13.78
N PRO A 123 20.96 -11.60 13.99
CA PRO A 123 21.82 -12.07 12.90
C PRO A 123 21.14 -13.05 11.95
N LEU A 124 20.31 -13.95 12.48
CA LEU A 124 19.52 -14.93 11.71
C LEU A 124 18.64 -14.28 10.62
N ILE A 125 18.19 -13.06 10.85
CA ILE A 125 17.25 -12.36 9.97
C ILE A 125 18.00 -11.34 9.10
N THR A 126 19.05 -10.71 9.63
CA THR A 126 19.91 -9.81 8.84
C THR A 126 20.54 -10.53 7.64
N GLU A 127 20.94 -11.80 7.81
CA GLU A 127 21.60 -12.59 6.76
C GLU A 127 20.63 -13.25 5.76
N SER A 128 19.32 -13.30 6.06
CA SER A 128 18.32 -13.96 5.22
C SER A 128 17.38 -12.96 4.55
N ILE A 129 17.58 -12.75 3.24
CA ILE A 129 16.69 -11.92 2.41
C ILE A 129 15.25 -12.47 2.42
N ASP A 130 15.10 -13.79 2.33
CA ASP A 130 13.78 -14.45 2.33
C ASP A 130 13.03 -14.20 3.64
N ALA A 131 13.70 -14.29 4.79
CA ALA A 131 13.09 -14.01 6.08
C ALA A 131 12.63 -12.54 6.16
N ARG A 132 13.47 -11.61 5.70
CA ARG A 132 13.13 -10.17 5.66
C ARG A 132 11.92 -9.91 4.77
N VAL A 133 11.87 -10.50 3.57
CA VAL A 133 10.72 -10.36 2.66
C VAL A 133 9.45 -10.96 3.27
N LEU A 134 9.54 -12.13 3.92
CA LEU A 134 8.42 -12.77 4.59
C LEU A 134 7.86 -11.91 5.73
N ILE A 135 8.74 -11.38 6.57
CA ILE A 135 8.35 -10.52 7.70
C ILE A 135 7.72 -9.23 7.21
N SER A 136 8.34 -8.55 6.24
CA SER A 136 7.78 -7.33 5.64
C SER A 136 6.39 -7.58 5.05
N SER A 137 6.23 -8.68 4.31
CA SER A 137 4.95 -9.06 3.70
C SER A 137 3.89 -9.36 4.76
N GLY A 138 4.26 -10.04 5.86
CA GLY A 138 3.38 -10.30 6.99
C GLY A 138 2.92 -9.01 7.69
N ILE A 139 3.82 -8.05 7.90
CA ILE A 139 3.49 -6.75 8.52
C ILE A 139 2.53 -5.96 7.63
N ILE A 140 2.85 -5.82 6.33
CA ILE A 140 2.01 -5.10 5.37
C ILE A 140 0.62 -5.74 5.30
N THR A 141 0.56 -7.06 5.16
CA THR A 141 -0.72 -7.79 5.08
C THR A 141 -1.55 -7.65 6.35
N SER A 142 -0.90 -7.68 7.52
CA SER A 142 -1.59 -7.47 8.80
C SER A 142 -2.28 -6.11 8.83
N TYR A 143 -1.59 -5.04 8.43
CA TYR A 143 -2.19 -3.71 8.41
C TYR A 143 -3.26 -3.52 7.33
N THR A 144 -3.08 -4.09 6.13
CA THR A 144 -4.10 -3.99 5.06
C THR A 144 -5.37 -4.74 5.45
N TRP A 145 -5.25 -5.94 6.03
CA TRP A 145 -6.39 -6.72 6.52
C TRP A 145 -7.03 -6.11 7.78
N LEU A 146 -6.24 -5.52 8.68
CA LEU A 146 -6.79 -4.72 9.78
C LEU A 146 -7.59 -3.51 9.27
N THR A 147 -7.12 -2.84 8.21
CA THR A 147 -7.85 -1.74 7.55
C THR A 147 -9.17 -2.26 6.95
N ALA A 148 -9.12 -3.38 6.22
CA ALA A 148 -10.31 -4.03 5.67
C ALA A 148 -11.31 -4.42 6.77
N TYR A 149 -10.80 -4.95 7.89
CA TYR A 149 -11.61 -5.33 9.04
C TYR A 149 -12.32 -4.12 9.68
N GLU A 150 -11.65 -2.98 9.83
CA GLU A 150 -12.30 -1.77 10.35
C GLU A 150 -13.44 -1.31 9.40
N PHE A 151 -13.23 -1.32 8.08
CA PHE A 151 -14.31 -1.01 7.12
C PHE A 151 -15.47 -2.01 7.16
N TRP A 152 -15.18 -3.31 7.27
CA TRP A 152 -16.18 -4.37 7.42
C TRP A 152 -16.94 -4.22 8.74
N ARG A 153 -16.28 -3.81 9.81
CA ARG A 153 -16.89 -3.60 11.13
C ARG A 153 -17.93 -2.49 11.09
N GLY A 154 -17.68 -1.38 10.39
CA GLY A 154 -18.63 -0.27 10.25
C GLY A 154 -19.67 -0.43 9.14
N ARG A 155 -19.83 -1.62 8.54
CA ARG A 155 -20.73 -1.89 7.41
C ARG A 155 -22.22 -1.59 7.63
N SER A 156 -22.64 -1.34 8.86
CA SER A 156 -24.01 -0.93 9.17
C SER A 156 -24.35 0.45 8.61
N GLU A 157 -23.34 1.32 8.43
CA GLU A 157 -23.53 2.59 7.73
C GLU A 157 -23.54 2.34 6.21
N PRO A 158 -24.58 2.77 5.48
CA PRO A 158 -24.81 2.38 4.08
C PRO A 158 -23.93 3.18 3.09
N LEU A 159 -22.62 2.98 3.18
CA LEU A 159 -21.63 3.53 2.26
C LEU A 159 -21.29 2.48 1.19
N VAL A 160 -21.67 2.73 -0.06
CA VAL A 160 -21.47 1.79 -1.19
C VAL A 160 -19.97 1.51 -1.40
N SER A 161 -19.13 2.52 -1.21
CA SER A 161 -17.68 2.42 -1.40
C SER A 161 -16.96 1.52 -0.39
N ARG A 162 -17.60 1.10 0.72
CA ARG A 162 -17.00 0.20 1.72
C ARG A 162 -16.62 -1.16 1.14
N TRP A 163 -17.51 -1.77 0.36
CA TRP A 163 -17.28 -3.13 -0.17
C TRP A 163 -16.12 -3.21 -1.15
N PRO A 164 -16.01 -2.29 -2.14
CA PRO A 164 -14.81 -2.19 -2.98
C PRO A 164 -13.52 -1.98 -2.17
N ALA A 165 -13.54 -1.15 -1.13
CA ALA A 165 -12.37 -0.92 -0.27
C ALA A 165 -11.92 -2.21 0.43
N ILE A 166 -12.87 -2.94 1.05
CA ILE A 166 -12.61 -4.21 1.74
C ILE A 166 -12.01 -5.22 0.77
N PHE A 167 -12.60 -5.38 -0.41
CA PHE A 167 -12.12 -6.30 -1.43
C PHE A 167 -10.70 -5.96 -1.88
N MET A 168 -10.44 -4.70 -2.25
CA MET A 168 -9.13 -4.24 -2.71
C MET A 168 -8.04 -4.44 -1.63
N LEU A 169 -8.33 -4.08 -0.38
CA LEU A 169 -7.38 -4.24 0.72
C LEU A 169 -7.07 -5.71 1.02
N PHE A 170 -8.09 -6.57 0.97
CA PHE A 170 -7.89 -8.00 1.16
C PHE A 170 -7.08 -8.61 0.03
N ALA A 171 -7.41 -8.29 -1.23
CA ALA A 171 -6.71 -8.76 -2.42
C ALA A 171 -5.24 -8.34 -2.42
N HIS A 172 -4.96 -7.07 -2.12
CA HIS A 172 -3.60 -6.53 -2.03
C HIS A 172 -2.77 -7.26 -0.96
N GLY A 173 -3.33 -7.46 0.25
CA GLY A 173 -2.66 -8.24 1.29
C GLY A 173 -2.43 -9.71 0.90
N ALA A 174 -3.39 -10.34 0.23
CA ALA A 174 -3.25 -11.73 -0.23
C ALA A 174 -2.13 -11.87 -1.28
N LEU A 175 -1.99 -10.92 -2.21
CA LEU A 175 -0.91 -10.91 -3.20
C LEU A 175 0.46 -10.73 -2.56
N PHE A 176 0.57 -9.87 -1.54
CA PHE A 176 1.80 -9.72 -0.76
C PHE A 176 2.19 -11.01 -0.02
N LEU A 177 1.24 -11.75 0.55
CA LEU A 177 1.54 -13.06 1.15
C LEU A 177 1.94 -14.10 0.11
N LEU A 178 1.21 -14.19 -1.01
CA LEU A 178 1.46 -15.18 -2.07
C LEU A 178 2.87 -15.06 -2.68
N ARG A 179 3.48 -13.87 -2.65
CA ARG A 179 4.87 -13.66 -3.06
C ARG A 179 5.87 -14.61 -2.39
N THR A 180 5.65 -14.92 -1.11
CA THR A 180 6.66 -15.56 -0.25
C THR A 180 6.73 -17.10 -0.35
N PRO A 181 5.62 -17.87 -0.41
CA PRO A 181 5.69 -19.31 -0.60
C PRO A 181 5.92 -19.73 -2.06
N LEU A 182 5.56 -18.91 -3.05
CA LEU A 182 5.79 -19.29 -4.46
C LEU A 182 7.27 -19.37 -4.84
N SER A 183 8.15 -18.57 -4.23
CA SER A 183 9.61 -18.64 -4.49
C SER A 183 10.24 -19.92 -3.93
N THR A 184 9.65 -20.53 -2.90
CA THR A 184 10.20 -21.72 -2.23
C THR A 184 9.63 -23.04 -2.75
N VAL A 185 8.39 -23.03 -3.28
CA VAL A 185 7.69 -24.24 -3.76
C VAL A 185 7.95 -24.54 -5.25
N LEU A 186 8.41 -23.57 -6.04
CA LEU A 186 8.71 -23.72 -7.47
C LEU A 186 10.22 -23.56 -7.81
N PRO A 187 11.12 -24.41 -7.28
CA PRO A 187 12.57 -24.34 -7.58
C PRO A 187 12.97 -24.79 -9.00
N TRP A 188 12.02 -25.01 -9.92
CA TRP A 188 12.25 -25.69 -11.21
C TRP A 188 12.32 -24.81 -12.47
N SER A 189 12.49 -23.49 -12.35
CA SER A 189 12.80 -22.68 -13.54
C SER A 189 14.31 -22.46 -13.66
N VAL A 190 14.85 -22.73 -14.86
CA VAL A 190 16.25 -22.51 -15.26
C VAL A 190 16.64 -21.01 -15.23
N ASN A 191 15.77 -20.12 -14.76
CA ASN A 191 15.93 -18.66 -14.74
C ASN A 191 15.28 -18.01 -13.49
N SER A 192 15.71 -18.36 -12.27
CA SER A 192 15.22 -17.76 -11.02
C SER A 192 15.27 -16.22 -11.01
N GLN A 193 16.34 -15.62 -11.57
CA GLN A 193 16.48 -14.17 -11.70
C GLN A 193 15.42 -13.52 -12.60
N VAL A 194 15.02 -14.18 -13.69
CA VAL A 194 13.97 -13.66 -14.60
C VAL A 194 12.62 -13.74 -13.91
N PHE A 195 12.36 -14.84 -13.19
CA PHE A 195 11.11 -15.00 -12.44
C PHE A 195 10.98 -13.96 -11.31
N GLU A 196 12.06 -13.68 -10.59
CA GLU A 196 12.11 -12.61 -9.58
C GLU A 196 11.86 -11.23 -10.19
N SER A 197 12.47 -10.91 -11.33
CA SER A 197 12.28 -9.64 -12.04
C SER A 197 10.84 -9.46 -12.53
N VAL A 198 10.25 -10.48 -13.17
CA VAL A 198 8.85 -10.43 -13.64
C VAL A 198 7.89 -10.27 -12.47
N TRP A 199 8.10 -11.03 -11.40
CA TRP A 199 7.26 -10.95 -10.20
C TRP A 199 7.35 -9.57 -9.54
N MET A 200 8.53 -8.97 -9.50
CA MET A 200 8.73 -7.62 -8.99
C MET A 200 8.00 -6.59 -9.85
N THR A 201 8.08 -6.67 -11.18
CA THR A 201 7.33 -5.79 -12.10
C THR A 201 5.82 -5.93 -11.92
N VAL A 202 5.29 -7.16 -11.83
CA VAL A 202 3.85 -7.41 -11.62
C VAL A 202 3.38 -6.82 -10.29
N LEU A 203 4.13 -7.04 -9.20
CA LEU A 203 3.77 -6.48 -7.89
C LEU A 203 3.91 -4.96 -7.84
N SER A 204 4.92 -4.36 -8.48
CA SER A 204 5.04 -2.91 -8.56
C SER A 204 3.89 -2.29 -9.34
N PHE A 205 3.48 -2.91 -10.45
CA PHE A 205 2.33 -2.47 -11.22
C PHE A 205 1.01 -2.65 -10.46
N GLU A 206 0.83 -3.78 -9.77
CA GLU A 206 -0.32 -4.01 -8.90
C GLU A 206 -0.40 -2.98 -7.77
N ALA A 207 0.71 -2.71 -7.08
CA ALA A 207 0.77 -1.72 -6.02
C ALA A 207 0.42 -0.32 -6.53
N LEU A 208 0.87 0.03 -7.74
CA LEU A 208 0.52 1.28 -8.40
C LEU A 208 -0.99 1.37 -8.70
N LEU A 209 -1.61 0.32 -9.24
CA LEU A 209 -3.05 0.30 -9.50
C LEU A 209 -3.85 0.33 -8.19
N PHE A 210 -3.41 -0.44 -7.20
CA PHE A 210 -4.03 -0.48 -5.88
C PHE A 210 -4.00 0.89 -5.21
N THR A 211 -2.86 1.60 -5.21
CA THR A 211 -2.74 2.92 -4.56
C THR A 211 -3.66 3.96 -5.18
N ILE A 212 -3.79 3.94 -6.52
CA ILE A 212 -4.71 4.82 -7.24
C ILE A 212 -6.15 4.46 -6.86
N ALA A 213 -6.54 3.19 -7.01
CA ALA A 213 -7.90 2.75 -6.75
C ALA A 213 -8.34 3.03 -5.31
N ILE A 214 -7.50 2.69 -4.32
CA ILE A 214 -7.84 2.87 -2.91
C ILE A 214 -7.97 4.35 -2.56
N ALA A 215 -7.12 5.24 -3.09
CA ALA A 215 -7.24 6.68 -2.85
C ALA A 215 -8.60 7.24 -3.30
N PHE A 216 -9.05 6.87 -4.50
CA PHE A 216 -10.36 7.29 -5.01
C PHE A 216 -11.51 6.67 -4.23
N ILE A 217 -11.44 5.39 -3.87
CA ILE A 217 -12.48 4.72 -3.07
C ILE A 217 -12.58 5.36 -1.69
N LEU A 218 -11.46 5.67 -1.03
CA LEU A 218 -11.45 6.32 0.28
C LEU A 218 -12.03 7.74 0.21
N LEU A 219 -11.70 8.49 -0.84
CA LEU A 219 -12.31 9.81 -1.08
C LEU A 219 -13.81 9.71 -1.36
N ALA A 220 -14.24 8.74 -2.17
CA ALA A 220 -15.65 8.49 -2.44
C ALA A 220 -16.40 8.13 -1.15
N MET A 221 -15.84 7.25 -0.33
CA MET A 221 -16.40 6.85 0.97
C MET A 221 -16.54 8.05 1.93
N ALA A 222 -15.56 8.95 1.96
CA ALA A 222 -15.67 10.20 2.72
C ALA A 222 -16.80 11.10 2.19
N LYS A 223 -16.93 11.24 0.86
CA LYS A 223 -18.01 12.02 0.24
C LYS A 223 -19.39 11.43 0.53
N GLU A 224 -19.55 10.11 0.35
CA GLU A 224 -20.78 9.38 0.64
C GLU A 224 -21.25 9.61 2.08
N ARG A 225 -20.33 9.59 3.05
CA ARG A 225 -20.69 9.86 4.45
C ARG A 225 -21.17 11.29 4.67
N THR A 226 -20.48 12.27 4.08
CA THR A 226 -20.91 13.67 4.16
C THR A 226 -22.31 13.85 3.55
N GLU A 227 -22.56 13.23 2.40
CA GLU A 227 -23.87 13.24 1.74
C GLU A 227 -24.95 12.59 2.60
N LEU A 228 -24.68 11.42 3.20
CA LEU A 228 -25.62 10.75 4.10
C LEU A 228 -25.97 11.59 5.32
N ARG A 229 -24.98 12.29 5.91
CA ARG A 229 -25.22 13.22 7.03
C ARG A 229 -26.14 14.37 6.62
N HIS A 230 -25.91 14.96 5.44
CA HIS A 230 -26.78 16.02 4.91
C HIS A 230 -28.20 15.54 4.64
N LYS A 231 -28.37 14.35 4.03
CA LYS A 231 -29.70 13.74 3.79
C LYS A 231 -30.43 13.47 5.09
N THR A 232 -29.73 12.95 6.10
CA THR A 232 -30.34 12.64 7.41
C THR A 232 -30.78 13.92 8.12
N ALA A 233 -29.98 14.98 8.09
CA ALA A 233 -30.35 16.27 8.68
C ALA A 233 -31.59 16.87 7.99
N ALA A 234 -31.63 16.83 6.65
CA ALA A 234 -32.76 17.35 5.88
C ALA A 234 -34.09 16.61 6.14
N LEU A 235 -34.05 15.33 6.52
CA LEU A 235 -35.23 14.54 6.88
C LEU A 235 -35.75 14.81 8.31
N VAL A 236 -34.91 15.39 9.17
CA VAL A 236 -35.29 15.71 10.57
C VAL A 236 -35.83 17.15 10.67
N ASP A 237 -35.40 18.05 9.78
CA ASP A 237 -35.81 19.46 9.76
C ASP A 237 -37.12 19.73 8.96
N SER A 238 -37.72 18.70 8.35
CA SER A 238 -38.99 18.76 7.58
C SER A 238 -40.21 18.31 8.38
#